data_AF-A0A4S2S521-F1
#
_entry.id   AF-A0A4S2S521-F1
#
_cell.length_a   1.000
_cell.length_b   1.000
_cell.length_c   1.000
_cell.angle_alpha   90.00
_cell.angle_beta   90.00
_cell.angle_gamma   90.00
#
_symmetry.space_group_name_H-M   'P 1'
#
loop_
_entity.id
_entity.type
_entity.pdbx_description
1 polymer ?
#
loop_
_entity_poly.entity_id
_entity_poly.type
_entity_poly.pdbx_seq_one_letter_code
_entity_poly.pdbx_strand_id
1 'polypeptide(L)' 'MVPGGAHTYAKGDDQYPEHLAPVISHGRGAHVWDIDGNRYIEYGSGLRSVSLGHAHPRVTEAVRRELDR' A
#
# COMPACT_ATOMS: atom_id res chain seq x y z
N MET A 1 -2.66 -11.12 -16.88
CA MET A 1 -1.27 -10.98 -16.38
C MET A 1 -0.76 -9.62 -16.79
N VAL A 2 -0.14 -8.86 -15.88
CA VAL A 2 0.48 -7.56 -16.19
C VAL A 2 1.93 -7.80 -16.63
N PRO A 3 2.40 -7.24 -17.76
CA PRO A 3 3.82 -7.33 -18.13
C PRO A 3 4.71 -6.82 -16.99
N GLY A 4 5.71 -7.61 -16.59
CA GLY A 4 6.57 -7.28 -15.44
C GLY A 4 5.89 -7.40 -14.07
N GLY A 5 4.73 -8.05 -13.97
CA GLY A 5 4.09 -8.40 -12.69
C GLY A 5 3.42 -7.25 -11.94
N ALA A 6 3.56 -5.99 -12.36
CA ALA A 6 3.05 -4.82 -11.65
C ALA A 6 2.44 -3.75 -12.57
N HIS A 7 1.36 -3.10 -12.12
CA HIS A 7 0.70 -2.00 -12.86
C HIS A 7 1.54 -0.71 -12.94
N THR A 8 2.54 -0.59 -12.08
CA THR A 8 3.46 0.55 -12.05
C THR A 8 4.85 -0.01 -11.88
N TYR A 9 5.80 0.43 -12.70
CA TYR A 9 7.15 -0.12 -12.70
C TYR A 9 7.86 0.00 -11.35
N ALA A 10 7.54 1.03 -10.55
CA ALA A 10 8.07 1.20 -9.18
C ALA A 10 7.71 0.07 -8.20
N LYS A 11 6.86 -0.89 -8.61
CA LYS A 11 6.49 -2.08 -7.84
C LYS A 11 6.95 -3.39 -8.50
N GLY A 12 7.77 -3.30 -9.56
CA GLY A 12 8.40 -4.47 -10.17
C GLY A 12 9.29 -5.17 -9.16
N ASP A 13 9.35 -6.50 -9.20
CA ASP A 13 10.20 -7.30 -8.34
C ASP A 13 11.70 -7.00 -8.56
N ASP A 14 12.05 -6.62 -9.79
CA ASP A 14 13.38 -6.13 -10.19
C ASP A 14 13.79 -4.77 -9.58
N GLN A 15 12.85 -4.05 -8.94
CA GLN A 15 13.15 -2.80 -8.24
C GLN A 15 13.59 -3.01 -6.79
N TYR A 16 13.50 -4.24 -6.29
CA TYR A 16 13.84 -4.62 -4.91
C TYR A 16 14.99 -5.62 -4.92
N PRO A 17 15.72 -5.79 -3.79
CA PRO A 17 16.59 -6.94 -3.64
C PRO A 17 15.79 -8.24 -3.80
N GLU A 18 16.46 -9.29 -4.23
CA GLU A 18 15.82 -10.59 -4.45
C GLU A 18 14.97 -11.01 -3.23
N HIS A 19 13.74 -11.45 -3.51
CA HIS A 19 12.75 -11.86 -2.52
C HIS A 19 12.28 -10.76 -1.54
N LEU A 20 12.57 -9.48 -1.79
CA LEU A 20 12.13 -8.34 -0.96
C LEU A 20 11.08 -7.44 -1.64
N ALA A 21 10.29 -8.00 -2.55
CA ALA A 21 9.13 -7.34 -3.16
C ALA A 21 7.83 -7.89 -2.56
N PRO A 22 7.38 -7.42 -1.37
CA PRO A 22 6.20 -7.97 -0.72
C PRO A 22 4.91 -7.56 -1.44
N VAL A 23 3.98 -8.50 -1.55
CA VAL A 23 2.61 -8.20 -1.98
C VAL A 23 1.82 -7.71 -0.77
N ILE A 24 1.57 -6.40 -0.72
CA ILE A 24 0.87 -5.75 0.40
C ILE A 24 -0.64 -6.02 0.35
N SER A 25 -1.19 -6.53 1.45
CA SER A 25 -2.62 -6.84 1.61
C SER A 25 -3.41 -5.66 2.16
N HIS A 26 -2.91 -4.99 3.21
CA HIS A 26 -3.55 -3.83 3.83
C HIS A 26 -2.57 -2.95 4.61
N GLY A 27 -3.00 -1.74 4.98
CA GLY A 27 -2.24 -0.82 5.82
C GLY A 27 -3.11 -0.07 6.83
N ARG A 28 -2.48 0.42 7.91
CA ARG A 28 -3.09 1.25 8.96
C ARG A 28 -2.04 2.14 9.62
N GLY A 29 -2.29 3.45 9.61
CA GLY A 29 -1.32 4.43 10.08
C GLY A 29 -0.01 4.33 9.30
N ALA A 30 1.13 4.24 10.01
CA ALA A 30 2.46 4.09 9.42
C ALA A 30 2.86 2.63 9.12
N HIS A 31 1.94 1.68 9.21
CA HIS A 31 2.24 0.25 9.04
C HIS A 31 1.48 -0.36 7.86
N VAL A 32 2.12 -1.34 7.22
CA VAL A 32 1.52 -2.21 6.19
C VAL A 32 1.80 -3.67 6.51
N TRP A 33 0.98 -4.55 5.96
CA TRP A 33 1.15 -5.99 6.05
C TRP A 33 1.11 -6.62 4.67
N ASP A 34 1.93 -7.65 4.46
CA ASP A 34 1.87 -8.46 3.25
C ASP A 34 0.79 -9.55 3.35
N ILE A 35 0.70 -10.40 2.32
CA ILE A 35 -0.21 -11.54 2.26
C ILE A 35 0.20 -12.70 3.17
N ASP A 36 1.46 -12.73 3.62
CA ASP A 36 2.02 -13.75 4.51
C ASP A 36 1.88 -13.36 6.00
N GLY A 37 1.41 -12.14 6.28
CA GLY A 37 1.15 -11.63 7.62
C GLY A 37 2.33 -10.85 8.24
N ASN A 38 3.42 -10.64 7.50
CA ASN A 38 4.54 -9.83 7.98
C ASN A 38 4.12 -8.36 8.09
N ARG A 39 4.61 -7.65 9.11
CA ARG A 39 4.30 -6.24 9.36
C ARG A 39 5.53 -5.38 9.13
N TYR A 40 5.36 -4.29 8.38
CA TYR A 40 6.42 -3.35 8.04
C TYR A 40 6.05 -1.93 8.47
N ILE A 41 7.07 -1.12 8.79
CA ILE A 41 6.94 0.34 8.82
C ILE A 41 7.02 0.84 7.38
N GLU A 42 6.01 1.57 6.92
CA GLU A 42 5.96 2.05 5.54
C GLU A 42 6.60 3.44 5.42
N TYR A 43 7.84 3.48 4.95
CA TYR A 43 8.56 4.74 4.70
C TYR A 43 8.25 5.38 3.33
N GLY A 44 7.72 4.61 2.38
CA GLY A 44 7.41 5.10 1.03
C GLY A 44 6.15 5.96 0.95
N SER A 45 5.28 5.90 1.97
CA SER A 45 4.00 6.61 2.05
C SER A 45 3.20 6.57 0.74
N GLY A 46 3.08 5.39 0.12
CA GLY A 46 2.41 5.19 -1.17
C GLY A 46 2.90 6.13 -2.27
N LEU A 47 4.21 6.18 -2.50
CA LEU A 47 4.84 7.18 -3.40
C LEU A 47 4.45 8.61 -3.01
N ARG A 48 4.51 8.91 -1.71
CA ARG A 48 4.15 10.21 -1.09
C ARG A 48 2.65 10.56 -1.06
N SER A 49 1.76 9.72 -1.58
CA SER A 49 0.32 9.98 -1.55
C SER A 49 -0.34 9.77 -0.18
N VAL A 50 0.27 8.96 0.68
CA VAL A 50 -0.28 8.54 1.98
C VAL A 50 0.36 9.32 3.13
N SER A 51 0.24 10.65 3.09
CA SER A 51 0.87 11.54 4.09
C SER A 51 0.21 11.48 5.47
N LEU A 52 -1.08 11.15 5.54
CA LEU A 52 -1.84 11.00 6.79
C LEU A 52 -1.75 9.59 7.40
N GLY A 53 -1.02 8.67 6.75
CA GLY A 53 -1.03 7.25 7.07
C GLY A 53 -2.22 6.50 6.45
N HIS A 54 -2.06 5.19 6.29
CA HIS A 54 -3.06 4.31 5.69
C HIS A 54 -4.35 4.27 6.51
N ALA A 55 -5.49 4.25 5.81
CA ALA A 55 -6.83 4.17 6.42
C ALA A 55 -7.09 5.25 7.50
N HIS A 56 -6.65 6.48 7.26
CA HIS A 56 -6.86 7.58 8.20
C HIS A 56 -8.37 7.80 8.47
N PRO A 57 -8.84 7.76 9.74
CA PRO A 57 -10.27 7.68 10.06
C PRO A 57 -11.14 8.77 9.41
N ARG A 58 -10.66 10.03 9.41
CA ARG A 58 -11.40 11.14 8.80
C ARG A 58 -11.56 11.01 7.28
N VAL A 59 -10.56 10.45 6.61
CA VAL A 59 -10.58 10.27 5.14
C VAL A 59 -11.51 9.11 4.81
N THR A 60 -11.35 7.98 5.49
CA THR A 60 -12.20 6.80 5.28
C THR A 60 -13.68 7.12 5.55
N GLU A 61 -13.99 7.86 6.60
CA GLU A 61 -15.37 8.29 6.88
C GLU A 61 -15.95 9.20 5.80
N ALA A 62 -15.14 10.14 5.28
CA ALA A 62 -15.56 11.00 4.18
C ALA A 62 -15.84 10.21 2.89
N VAL A 63 -15.00 9.22 2.57
CA VAL A 63 -15.20 8.34 1.41
C VAL A 63 -16.49 7.52 1.56
N ARG A 64 -16.72 6.91 2.73
CA ARG A 64 -17.95 6.11 2.98
C ARG A 64 -19.21 6.94 2.77
N ARG A 65 -19.27 8.12 3.39
CA ARG A 65 -20.43 9.02 3.24
C ARG A 65 -20.71 9.41 1.79
N GLU A 66 -19.68 9.60 0.97
CA GLU A 66 -19.87 9.92 -0.44
C GLU A 66 -20.32 8.72 -1.27
N LEU A 67 -19.85 7.51 -0.94
CA LEU A 67 -20.27 6.28 -1.62
C LEU A 67 -21.72 5.88 -1.29
N ASP A 68 -22.23 6.24 -0.12
CA ASP A 68 -23.59 5.93 0.34
C ASP A 68 -24.65 6.94 -0.16
N ARG A 69 -24.25 7.98 -0.88
CA ARG A 69 -25.13 9.02 -1.43
C ARG A 69 -25.71 8.63 -2.78
#